data_AF-A0A4S0VU94-F1
#
_entry.id   AF-A0A4S0VU94-F1
#
_cell.length_a   1.000
_cell.length_b   1.000
_cell.length_c   1.000
_cell.angle_alpha   90.00
_cell.angle_beta   90.00
_cell.angle_gamma   90.00
#
_symmetry.space_group_name_H-M   'P 1'
#
loop_
_entity.id
_entity.type
_entity.pdbx_description
1 polymer ?
#
loop_
_entity_poly.entity_id
_entity_poly.type
_entity_poly.pdbx_seq_one_letter_code
_entity_poly.pdbx_strand_id
1 'polypeptide(L)'
;MRCVLLFSLILLAPVPTASYAGAIHDAAKKGDVAAITAALDAGAGVDESDESDVRMTPLYLAVRGGHFAAAKLLLDRGAEVNAAPTPLLGPALMPALAKRRIDLIKLLLDRGANPNSHSNRENALHFAVTLGCLDCVQALVDAGADVNAKTRDGKTPLHLAKSRGQREIADYLVSHGVVLPTPAPISMKLASADVEKGRTTFTHLCAGCHSHEPEGETKTGPNLWSVVGRDKASMAKMSYSEALLAWEGVWTYEDLNRYLFGPMLTTPGVKMEIAGVPDETERVNLIAYLRTLSDKPIPLP
;
A
#
# COMPACT_ATOMS: atom_id res chain seq x y z
N MET A 1 -49.47 -70.36 -23.10
CA MET A 1 -47.99 -70.22 -22.99
C MET A 1 -47.68 -68.74 -23.09
N ARG A 2 -47.54 -68.06 -21.94
CA ARG A 2 -46.28 -67.48 -21.40
C ARG A 2 -45.51 -66.60 -22.39
N CYS A 3 -45.46 -65.29 -22.13
CA CYS A 3 -44.20 -64.54 -22.04
C CYS A 3 -44.44 -63.22 -21.29
N VAL A 4 -44.08 -63.19 -20.01
CA VAL A 4 -44.03 -61.96 -19.19
C VAL A 4 -42.61 -61.41 -19.35
N LEU A 5 -42.48 -60.24 -19.98
CA LEU A 5 -41.21 -59.51 -20.05
C LEU A 5 -41.01 -58.76 -18.73
N LEU A 6 -40.02 -59.19 -17.95
CA LEU A 6 -39.55 -58.46 -16.78
C LEU A 6 -38.83 -57.17 -17.23
N PHE A 7 -39.38 -56.02 -16.90
CA PHE A 7 -38.64 -54.75 -16.88
C PHE A 7 -37.76 -54.76 -15.63
N SER A 8 -36.47 -55.01 -15.81
CA SER A 8 -35.46 -54.81 -14.76
C SER A 8 -35.28 -53.31 -14.54
N LEU A 9 -35.83 -52.78 -13.44
CA LEU A 9 -35.43 -51.48 -12.91
C LEU A 9 -33.96 -51.59 -12.49
N ILE A 10 -33.06 -51.01 -13.28
CA ILE A 10 -31.68 -50.77 -12.86
C ILE A 10 -31.76 -49.62 -11.84
N LEU A 11 -31.72 -49.95 -10.55
CA LEU A 11 -31.40 -48.96 -9.52
C LEU A 11 -29.99 -48.46 -9.80
N LEU A 12 -29.84 -47.23 -10.30
CA LEU A 12 -28.59 -46.49 -10.15
C LEU A 12 -28.40 -46.26 -8.65
N ALA A 13 -27.52 -47.04 -8.03
CA ALA A 13 -27.00 -46.71 -6.72
C ALA A 13 -26.27 -45.35 -6.83
N PRO A 14 -26.47 -44.41 -5.89
CA PRO A 14 -25.67 -43.20 -5.85
C PRO A 14 -24.21 -43.63 -5.68
N VAL A 15 -23.35 -43.29 -6.63
CA VAL A 15 -21.90 -43.40 -6.44
C VAL A 15 -21.58 -42.49 -5.25
N PRO A 16 -21.04 -43.02 -4.15
CA PRO A 16 -20.67 -42.16 -3.03
C PRO A 16 -19.62 -41.19 -3.56
N THR A 17 -19.96 -39.90 -3.61
CA THR A 17 -18.97 -38.84 -3.79
C THR A 17 -18.13 -38.83 -2.53
N ALA A 18 -17.08 -39.66 -2.51
CA ALA A 18 -16.06 -39.55 -1.48
C ALA A 18 -15.51 -38.12 -1.58
N SER A 19 -15.70 -37.34 -0.52
CA SER A 19 -15.12 -35.99 -0.42
C SER A 19 -13.60 -36.17 -0.43
N TYR A 20 -12.97 -35.88 -1.56
CA TYR A 20 -11.51 -35.89 -1.69
C TYR A 20 -10.86 -34.60 -1.19
N ALA A 21 -11.69 -33.63 -0.75
CA ALA A 21 -11.25 -32.39 -0.13
C ALA A 21 -10.15 -32.63 0.90
N GLY A 22 -10.39 -33.45 1.93
CA GLY A 22 -9.40 -33.67 2.99
C GLY A 22 -8.03 -34.13 2.48
N ALA A 23 -8.00 -35.01 1.47
CA ALA A 23 -6.77 -35.61 0.95
C ALA A 23 -5.91 -34.60 0.16
N ILE A 24 -6.50 -33.83 -0.75
CA ILE A 24 -5.74 -32.86 -1.55
C ILE A 24 -5.24 -31.68 -0.70
N HIS A 25 -6.00 -31.26 0.31
CA HIS A 25 -5.60 -30.19 1.23
C HIS A 25 -4.41 -30.60 2.10
N ASP A 26 -4.45 -31.79 2.70
CA ASP A 26 -3.34 -32.31 3.50
C ASP A 26 -2.08 -32.52 2.67
N ALA A 27 -2.23 -33.03 1.44
CA ALA A 27 -1.13 -33.20 0.50
C ALA A 27 -0.51 -31.83 0.13
N ALA A 28 -1.33 -30.84 -0.21
CA ALA A 28 -0.88 -29.48 -0.53
C ALA A 28 -0.17 -28.82 0.66
N LYS A 29 -0.71 -28.97 1.88
CA LYS A 29 -0.11 -28.46 3.12
C LYS A 29 1.25 -29.07 3.43
N LYS A 30 1.49 -30.32 3.03
CA LYS A 30 2.78 -31.03 3.18
C LYS A 30 3.71 -30.85 1.98
N GLY A 31 3.20 -30.33 0.86
CA GLY A 31 3.92 -30.24 -0.41
C GLY A 31 4.09 -31.58 -1.13
N ASP A 32 3.23 -32.57 -0.85
CA ASP A 32 3.29 -33.90 -1.46
C ASP A 32 2.71 -33.87 -2.88
N VAL A 33 3.58 -33.61 -3.86
CA VAL A 33 3.23 -33.51 -5.27
C VAL A 33 2.61 -34.80 -5.81
N ALA A 34 3.06 -35.96 -5.33
CA ALA A 34 2.55 -37.26 -5.78
C ALA A 34 1.11 -37.47 -5.29
N ALA A 35 0.85 -37.17 -4.01
CA ALA A 35 -0.49 -37.26 -3.46
C ALA A 35 -1.45 -36.23 -4.05
N ILE A 36 -1.01 -35.00 -4.34
CA ILE A 36 -1.81 -34.00 -5.08
C ILE A 36 -2.18 -34.52 -6.46
N THR A 37 -1.19 -35.08 -7.19
CA THR A 37 -1.41 -35.65 -8.53
C THR A 37 -2.45 -36.76 -8.47
N ALA A 38 -2.27 -37.73 -7.56
CA ALA A 38 -3.19 -38.85 -7.40
C ALA A 38 -4.62 -38.39 -7.04
N ALA A 39 -4.76 -37.39 -6.17
CA ALA A 39 -6.07 -36.86 -5.80
C ALA A 39 -6.77 -36.18 -6.99
N LEU A 40 -6.06 -35.34 -7.74
CA LEU A 40 -6.61 -34.68 -8.94
C LEU A 40 -6.97 -35.69 -10.02
N ASP A 41 -6.12 -36.70 -10.25
CA ASP A 41 -6.37 -37.76 -11.23
C ASP A 41 -7.55 -38.66 -10.81
N ALA A 42 -7.83 -38.77 -9.51
CA ALA A 42 -9.03 -39.43 -8.96
C ALA A 42 -10.29 -38.53 -9.00
N GLY A 43 -10.19 -37.31 -9.52
CA GLY A 43 -11.32 -36.39 -9.70
C GLY A 43 -11.55 -35.39 -8.57
N ALA A 44 -10.59 -35.19 -7.65
CA ALA A 44 -10.65 -34.11 -6.68
C ALA A 44 -10.72 -32.73 -7.38
N GLY A 45 -11.49 -31.79 -6.82
CA GLY A 45 -11.56 -30.44 -7.36
C GLY A 45 -10.26 -29.67 -7.10
N VAL A 46 -9.66 -29.05 -8.12
CA VAL A 46 -8.40 -28.30 -7.98
C VAL A 46 -8.52 -27.09 -7.04
N ASP A 47 -9.70 -26.47 -7.02
CA ASP A 47 -10.08 -25.35 -6.14
C ASP A 47 -11.09 -25.75 -5.07
N GLU A 48 -11.23 -27.05 -4.81
CA GLU A 48 -12.07 -27.53 -3.70
C GLU A 48 -11.61 -26.83 -2.42
N SER A 49 -12.51 -26.17 -1.70
CA SER A 49 -12.17 -25.51 -0.44
C SER A 49 -12.37 -26.46 0.72
N ASP A 50 -11.54 -26.38 1.76
CA ASP A 50 -11.81 -27.12 2.99
C ASP A 50 -13.17 -26.72 3.60
N GLU A 51 -13.78 -27.66 4.36
CA GLU A 51 -15.05 -27.40 5.07
C GLU A 51 -14.85 -26.54 6.32
N SER A 52 -13.67 -25.90 6.48
CA SER A 52 -13.41 -25.01 7.61
C SER A 52 -14.06 -23.64 7.37
N ASP A 53 -14.27 -22.88 8.45
CA ASP A 53 -14.76 -21.50 8.37
C ASP A 53 -13.91 -20.58 7.48
N VAL A 54 -12.67 -20.98 7.18
CA VAL A 54 -11.71 -20.19 6.40
C VAL A 54 -11.68 -20.58 4.93
N ARG A 55 -12.23 -21.74 4.53
CA ARG A 55 -12.36 -22.21 3.13
C ARG A 55 -11.07 -22.09 2.31
N MET A 56 -9.96 -22.64 2.80
CA MET A 56 -8.68 -22.55 2.10
C MET A 56 -8.65 -23.48 0.89
N THR A 57 -8.05 -23.04 -0.22
CA THR A 57 -7.79 -23.89 -1.40
C THR A 57 -6.46 -24.66 -1.26
N PRO A 58 -6.27 -25.76 -2.00
CA PRO A 58 -4.98 -26.45 -2.07
C PRO A 58 -3.84 -25.52 -2.46
N LEU A 59 -4.06 -24.62 -3.43
CA LEU A 59 -3.04 -23.64 -3.85
C LEU A 59 -2.61 -22.75 -2.68
N TYR A 60 -3.58 -22.20 -1.94
CA TYR A 60 -3.29 -21.35 -0.78
C TYR A 60 -2.48 -22.11 0.28
N LEU A 61 -2.81 -23.37 0.55
CA LEU A 61 -2.09 -24.22 1.49
C LEU A 61 -0.65 -24.51 1.04
N ALA A 62 -0.44 -24.86 -0.23
CA ALA A 62 0.89 -25.11 -0.79
C ALA A 62 1.78 -23.87 -0.70
N VAL A 63 1.24 -22.70 -1.07
CA VAL A 63 1.98 -21.42 -1.00
C VAL A 63 2.27 -21.02 0.45
N ARG A 64 1.29 -21.15 1.35
CA ARG A 64 1.50 -20.90 2.79
C ARG A 64 2.54 -21.86 3.39
N GLY A 65 2.61 -23.10 2.92
CA GLY A 65 3.65 -24.07 3.27
C GLY A 65 5.02 -23.75 2.66
N GLY A 66 5.07 -22.95 1.59
CA GLY A 66 6.30 -22.64 0.86
C GLY A 66 6.68 -23.72 -0.16
N HIS A 67 5.72 -24.54 -0.60
CA HIS A 67 5.95 -25.70 -1.46
C HIS A 67 5.82 -25.31 -2.94
N PHE A 68 6.94 -24.86 -3.54
CA PHE A 68 6.97 -24.40 -4.94
C PHE A 68 6.45 -25.44 -5.94
N ALA A 69 6.94 -26.68 -5.87
CA ALA A 69 6.55 -27.72 -6.81
C ALA A 69 5.05 -28.05 -6.73
N ALA A 70 4.48 -28.08 -5.52
CA ALA A 70 3.05 -28.28 -5.31
C ALA A 70 2.22 -27.11 -5.84
N ALA A 71 2.62 -25.86 -5.54
CA ALA A 71 1.94 -24.67 -6.06
C ALA A 71 1.98 -24.62 -7.60
N LYS A 72 3.14 -24.92 -8.20
CA LYS A 72 3.28 -24.99 -9.66
C LYS A 72 2.37 -26.06 -10.26
N LEU A 73 2.35 -27.27 -9.70
CA LEU A 73 1.46 -28.34 -10.16
C LEU A 73 0.00 -27.90 -10.12
N LEU A 74 -0.46 -27.32 -9.01
CA LEU A 74 -1.84 -26.86 -8.86
C LEU A 74 -2.20 -25.79 -9.89
N LEU A 75 -1.32 -24.81 -10.13
CA LEU A 75 -1.52 -23.80 -11.17
C LEU A 75 -1.49 -24.40 -12.58
N ASP A 76 -0.60 -25.37 -12.85
CA ASP A 76 -0.57 -26.09 -14.14
C ASP A 76 -1.85 -26.92 -14.36
N ARG A 77 -2.54 -27.32 -13.28
CA ARG A 77 -3.83 -28.02 -13.28
C ARG A 77 -5.03 -27.06 -13.25
N GLY A 78 -4.81 -25.75 -13.38
CA GLY A 78 -5.85 -24.75 -13.53
C GLY A 78 -6.42 -24.18 -12.23
N ALA A 79 -5.70 -24.26 -11.11
CA ALA A 79 -6.11 -23.61 -9.86
C ALA A 79 -6.32 -22.10 -10.05
N GLU A 80 -7.39 -21.54 -9.48
CA GLU A 80 -7.69 -20.12 -9.50
C GLU A 80 -6.69 -19.33 -8.63
N VAL A 81 -5.77 -18.63 -9.30
CA VAL A 81 -4.64 -17.95 -8.66
C VAL A 81 -5.07 -16.82 -7.72
N ASN A 82 -6.19 -16.16 -8.01
CA ASN A 82 -6.72 -15.04 -7.24
C ASN A 82 -7.75 -15.45 -6.20
N ALA A 83 -7.99 -16.76 -6.01
CA ALA A 83 -8.88 -17.25 -4.97
C ALA A 83 -8.39 -16.83 -3.58
N ALA A 84 -9.24 -16.10 -2.85
CA ALA A 84 -8.98 -15.67 -1.48
C ALA A 84 -9.86 -16.47 -0.52
N PRO A 85 -9.29 -17.15 0.50
CA PRO A 85 -10.08 -17.90 1.47
C PRO A 85 -11.06 -16.98 2.22
N THR A 86 -10.57 -15.79 2.60
CA THR A 86 -11.38 -14.70 3.17
C THR A 86 -10.81 -13.34 2.76
N PRO A 87 -11.60 -12.25 2.81
CA PRO A 87 -11.08 -10.90 2.63
C PRO A 87 -9.97 -10.51 3.62
N LEU A 88 -9.93 -11.15 4.80
CA LEU A 88 -8.92 -10.90 5.82
C LEU A 88 -7.54 -11.42 5.39
N LEU A 89 -7.50 -12.56 4.70
CA LEU A 89 -6.25 -13.22 4.31
C LEU A 89 -5.76 -12.81 2.91
N GLY A 90 -6.69 -12.55 1.99
CA GLY A 90 -6.38 -12.30 0.58
C GLY A 90 -5.94 -13.58 -0.17
N PRO A 91 -5.55 -13.46 -1.45
CA PRO A 91 -5.15 -14.60 -2.28
C PRO A 91 -3.76 -15.12 -1.92
N ALA A 92 -3.35 -16.23 -2.55
CA ALA A 92 -2.07 -16.91 -2.29
C ALA A 92 -0.83 -16.01 -2.43
N LEU A 93 -0.92 -14.91 -3.19
CA LEU A 93 0.14 -13.90 -3.25
C LEU A 93 0.48 -13.31 -1.87
N MET A 94 -0.49 -13.13 -0.97
CA MET A 94 -0.29 -12.55 0.35
C MET A 94 0.60 -13.40 1.27
N PRO A 95 0.35 -14.72 1.47
CA PRO A 95 1.28 -15.56 2.23
C PRO A 95 2.64 -15.75 1.55
N ALA A 96 2.74 -15.69 0.22
CA ALA A 96 4.03 -15.71 -0.48
C ALA A 96 4.89 -14.48 -0.10
N LEU A 97 4.27 -13.29 -0.09
CA LEU A 97 4.88 -12.04 0.37
C LEU A 97 5.27 -12.10 1.85
N ALA A 98 4.38 -12.57 2.72
CA ALA A 98 4.64 -12.70 4.16
C ALA A 98 5.89 -13.55 4.46
N LYS A 99 6.16 -14.55 3.60
CA LYS A 99 7.33 -15.43 3.70
C LYS A 99 8.53 -14.97 2.86
N ARG A 100 8.41 -13.85 2.11
CA ARG A 100 9.42 -13.34 1.17
C ARG A 100 9.90 -14.40 0.17
N ARG A 101 8.99 -15.29 -0.25
CA ARG A 101 9.31 -16.37 -1.19
C ARG A 101 9.23 -15.85 -2.62
N ILE A 102 10.32 -15.23 -3.07
CA ILE A 102 10.39 -14.57 -4.38
C ILE A 102 10.10 -15.52 -5.55
N ASP A 103 10.50 -16.79 -5.42
CA ASP A 103 10.18 -17.86 -6.37
C ASP A 103 8.66 -18.07 -6.50
N LEU A 104 7.96 -18.15 -5.37
CA LEU A 104 6.49 -18.27 -5.34
C LEU A 104 5.79 -16.98 -5.79
N ILE A 105 6.30 -15.81 -5.42
CA ILE A 105 5.75 -14.51 -5.86
C ILE A 105 5.79 -14.43 -7.39
N LYS A 106 6.96 -14.67 -7.99
CA LYS A 106 7.13 -14.65 -9.46
C LYS A 106 6.25 -15.70 -10.14
N LEU A 107 6.23 -16.93 -9.63
CA LEU A 107 5.33 -17.98 -10.14
C LEU A 107 3.87 -17.54 -10.14
N LEU A 108 3.38 -16.94 -9.04
CA LEU A 108 1.98 -16.51 -8.96
C LEU A 108 1.68 -15.35 -9.93
N LEU A 109 2.57 -14.35 -10.02
CA LEU A 109 2.41 -13.22 -10.94
C LEU A 109 2.46 -13.67 -12.41
N ASP A 110 3.37 -14.57 -12.77
CA ASP A 110 3.47 -15.17 -14.11
C ASP A 110 2.20 -15.96 -14.49
N ARG A 111 1.42 -16.40 -13.49
CA ARG A 111 0.14 -17.09 -13.66
C ARG A 111 -1.07 -16.19 -13.50
N GLY A 112 -0.88 -14.86 -13.51
CA GLY A 112 -1.97 -13.89 -13.50
C GLY A 112 -2.48 -13.51 -12.10
N ALA A 113 -1.69 -13.73 -11.05
CA ALA A 113 -2.00 -13.15 -9.75
C ALA A 113 -2.06 -11.62 -9.87
N ASN A 114 -3.13 -11.03 -9.35
CA ASN A 114 -3.29 -9.58 -9.36
C ASN A 114 -2.23 -8.94 -8.44
N PRO A 115 -1.28 -8.15 -8.96
CA PRO A 115 -0.23 -7.49 -8.15
C PRO A 115 -0.80 -6.40 -7.22
N ASN A 116 -2.04 -5.97 -7.45
CA ASN A 116 -2.78 -5.02 -6.61
C ASN A 116 -3.70 -5.71 -5.59
N SER A 117 -3.55 -7.03 -5.44
CA SER A 117 -4.26 -7.81 -4.42
C SER A 117 -4.02 -7.24 -3.02
N HIS A 118 -4.99 -7.41 -2.13
CA HIS A 118 -4.89 -6.91 -0.78
C HIS A 118 -5.46 -7.91 0.23
N SER A 119 -5.02 -7.75 1.48
CA SER A 119 -5.70 -8.28 2.65
C SER A 119 -6.45 -7.13 3.34
N ASN A 120 -7.15 -7.38 4.45
CA ASN A 120 -7.82 -6.30 5.20
C ASN A 120 -6.85 -5.23 5.75
N ARG A 121 -5.54 -5.53 5.84
CA ARG A 121 -4.55 -4.61 6.41
C ARG A 121 -3.89 -3.71 5.36
N GLU A 122 -3.41 -4.29 4.26
CA GLU A 122 -2.58 -3.61 3.26
C GLU A 122 -2.71 -4.27 1.89
N ASN A 123 -2.47 -3.50 0.81
CA ASN A 123 -2.25 -4.07 -0.52
C ASN A 123 -0.85 -4.71 -0.62
N ALA A 124 -0.65 -5.55 -1.63
CA ALA A 124 0.57 -6.33 -1.81
C ALA A 124 1.84 -5.46 -1.84
N LEU A 125 1.82 -4.34 -2.56
CA LEU A 125 2.98 -3.45 -2.68
C LEU A 125 3.33 -2.75 -1.37
N HIS A 126 2.33 -2.21 -0.65
CA HIS A 126 2.56 -1.66 0.70
C HIS A 126 3.13 -2.71 1.63
N PHE A 127 2.61 -3.95 1.57
CA PHE A 127 3.10 -5.04 2.41
C PHE A 127 4.56 -5.40 2.10
N ALA A 128 4.94 -5.47 0.82
CA ALA A 128 6.32 -5.68 0.39
C ALA A 128 7.28 -4.58 0.88
N VAL A 129 6.84 -3.31 0.83
CA VAL A 129 7.59 -2.17 1.38
C VAL A 129 7.66 -2.21 2.90
N THR A 130 6.57 -2.54 3.60
CA THR A 130 6.56 -2.71 5.07
C THR A 130 7.57 -3.78 5.50
N LEU A 131 7.72 -4.84 4.72
CA LEU A 131 8.75 -5.86 4.91
C LEU A 131 10.15 -5.38 4.52
N GLY A 132 10.30 -4.34 3.70
CA GLY A 132 11.61 -3.93 3.17
C GLY A 132 12.20 -4.97 2.22
N CYS A 133 11.36 -5.70 1.48
CA CYS A 133 11.80 -6.70 0.51
C CYS A 133 11.91 -6.06 -0.88
N LEU A 134 13.09 -5.58 -1.27
CA LEU A 134 13.30 -4.94 -2.57
C LEU A 134 12.91 -5.86 -3.74
N ASP A 135 13.37 -7.12 -3.73
CA ASP A 135 13.01 -8.08 -4.79
C ASP A 135 11.50 -8.29 -4.93
N CYS A 136 10.77 -8.29 -3.80
CA CYS A 136 9.32 -8.40 -3.80
C CYS A 136 8.67 -7.15 -4.40
N VAL A 137 9.18 -5.96 -4.05
CA VAL A 137 8.73 -4.68 -4.62
C VAL A 137 8.95 -4.67 -6.14
N GLN A 138 10.14 -5.06 -6.59
CA GLN A 138 10.48 -5.13 -8.00
C GLN A 138 9.53 -6.07 -8.75
N ALA A 139 9.36 -7.30 -8.28
CA ALA A 139 8.47 -8.27 -8.91
C ALA A 139 7.01 -7.76 -9.01
N LEU A 140 6.50 -7.11 -7.96
CA LEU A 140 5.15 -6.54 -7.98
C LEU A 140 5.01 -5.37 -8.96
N VAL A 141 5.98 -4.46 -8.97
CA VAL A 141 5.98 -3.29 -9.88
C VAL A 141 6.12 -3.73 -11.33
N ASP A 142 7.00 -4.69 -11.63
CA ASP A 142 7.18 -5.26 -12.97
C ASP A 142 5.90 -5.95 -13.47
N ALA A 143 5.13 -6.54 -12.55
CA ALA A 143 3.83 -7.14 -12.85
C ALA A 143 2.68 -6.13 -12.96
N GLY A 144 2.92 -4.83 -12.71
CA GLY A 144 1.91 -3.76 -12.83
C GLY A 144 1.21 -3.38 -11.52
N ALA A 145 1.86 -3.54 -10.36
CA ALA A 145 1.38 -2.94 -9.12
C ALA A 145 1.31 -1.40 -9.22
N ASP A 146 0.24 -0.82 -8.69
CA ASP A 146 0.06 0.62 -8.60
C ASP A 146 1.00 1.21 -7.55
N VAL A 147 2.11 1.78 -8.02
CA VAL A 147 3.12 2.49 -7.20
C VAL A 147 2.58 3.73 -6.50
N ASN A 148 1.42 4.24 -6.92
CA ASN A 148 0.76 5.42 -6.34
C ASN A 148 -0.45 5.05 -5.48
N ALA A 149 -0.72 3.76 -5.29
CA ALA A 149 -1.81 3.29 -4.46
C ALA A 149 -1.73 3.91 -3.06
N LYS A 150 -2.88 4.14 -2.43
CA LYS A 150 -2.96 4.74 -1.10
C LYS A 150 -3.57 3.77 -0.10
N THR A 151 -3.00 3.72 1.10
CA THR A 151 -3.68 3.13 2.26
C THR A 151 -4.90 3.96 2.67
N ARG A 152 -5.69 3.47 3.63
CA ARG A 152 -6.80 4.23 4.22
C ARG A 152 -6.36 5.57 4.82
N ASP A 153 -5.12 5.64 5.32
CA ASP A 153 -4.52 6.85 5.89
C ASP A 153 -3.82 7.71 4.82
N GLY A 154 -3.98 7.41 3.54
CA GLY A 154 -3.43 8.18 2.43
C GLY A 154 -1.93 7.98 2.17
N LYS A 155 -1.27 7.04 2.87
CA LYS A 155 0.16 6.73 2.66
C LYS A 155 0.33 5.95 1.36
N THR A 156 1.31 6.32 0.53
CA THR A 156 1.70 5.54 -0.67
C THR A 156 2.89 4.62 -0.35
N PRO A 157 3.25 3.66 -1.23
CA PRO A 157 4.46 2.85 -1.06
C PRO A 157 5.72 3.69 -0.83
N LEU A 158 5.89 4.81 -1.57
CA LEU A 158 7.04 5.69 -1.38
C LEU A 158 7.06 6.35 0.00
N HIS A 159 5.90 6.70 0.56
CA HIS A 159 5.82 7.27 1.91
C HIS A 159 6.36 6.29 2.95
N LEU A 160 5.93 5.02 2.87
CA LEU A 160 6.39 3.97 3.78
C LEU A 160 7.89 3.70 3.63
N ALA A 161 8.38 3.65 2.39
CA ALA A 161 9.80 3.42 2.13
C ALA A 161 10.68 4.52 2.75
N LYS A 162 10.34 5.80 2.50
CA LYS A 162 11.10 6.92 3.05
C LYS A 162 10.97 7.05 4.57
N SER A 163 9.78 6.86 5.15
CA SER A 163 9.60 6.95 6.61
C SER A 163 10.37 5.85 7.38
N ARG A 164 10.62 4.72 6.72
CA ARG A 164 11.41 3.59 7.26
C ARG A 164 12.90 3.65 6.87
N GLY A 165 13.36 4.69 6.19
CA GLY A 165 14.76 4.82 5.75
C GLY A 165 15.19 3.82 4.67
N GLN A 166 14.24 3.22 3.94
CA GLN A 166 14.50 2.21 2.91
C GLN A 166 14.89 2.89 1.59
N ARG A 167 16.14 3.37 1.51
CA ARG A 167 16.64 4.17 0.38
C ARG A 167 16.49 3.47 -0.97
N GLU A 168 16.96 2.23 -1.09
CA GLU A 168 16.93 1.49 -2.36
C GLU A 168 15.50 1.27 -2.88
N ILE A 169 14.57 0.93 -1.99
CA ILE A 169 13.14 0.78 -2.35
C ILE A 169 12.55 2.12 -2.77
N ALA A 170 12.87 3.19 -2.04
CA ALA A 170 12.36 4.52 -2.37
C ALA A 170 12.87 5.00 -3.74
N ASP A 171 14.15 4.79 -4.03
CA ASP A 171 14.77 5.19 -5.30
C ASP A 171 14.23 4.33 -6.46
N TYR A 172 13.99 3.04 -6.22
CA TYR A 172 13.29 2.18 -7.17
C TYR A 172 11.88 2.68 -7.47
N LEU A 173 11.07 2.98 -6.45
CA LEU A 173 9.70 3.47 -6.66
C LEU A 173 9.69 4.81 -7.42
N VAL A 174 10.60 5.75 -7.09
CA VAL A 174 10.72 7.04 -7.78
C VAL A 174 11.04 6.86 -9.27
N SER A 175 11.86 5.87 -9.63
CA SER A 175 12.17 5.57 -11.03
C SER A 175 11.06 4.83 -11.78
N HIS A 176 9.99 4.41 -11.10
CA HIS A 176 8.94 3.56 -11.66
C HIS A 176 7.54 4.16 -11.54
N GLY A 177 7.39 5.45 -11.87
CA GLY A 177 6.06 6.05 -12.09
C GLY A 177 5.39 6.62 -10.85
N VAL A 178 6.15 6.89 -9.77
CA VAL A 178 5.63 7.71 -8.66
C VAL A 178 5.24 9.10 -9.17
N VAL A 179 4.04 9.52 -8.84
CA VAL A 179 3.53 10.87 -9.08
C VAL A 179 3.34 11.56 -7.74
N LEU A 180 4.09 12.66 -7.53
CA LEU A 180 3.89 13.53 -6.38
C LEU A 180 2.87 14.61 -6.72
N PRO A 181 1.76 14.73 -5.97
CA PRO A 181 0.86 15.86 -6.11
C PRO A 181 1.63 17.16 -5.96
N THR A 182 1.36 18.09 -6.87
CA THR A 182 1.91 19.45 -6.82
C THR A 182 0.74 20.41 -6.93
N PRO A 183 0.44 21.21 -5.89
CA PRO A 183 -0.63 22.18 -5.97
C PRO A 183 -0.31 23.25 -7.02
N ALA A 184 -1.35 23.89 -7.56
CA ALA A 184 -1.17 25.05 -8.42
C ALA A 184 -0.43 26.18 -7.67
N PRO A 185 0.37 27.00 -8.38
CA PRO A 185 0.99 28.16 -7.77
C PRO A 185 -0.04 29.14 -7.18
N ILE A 186 0.24 29.68 -6.00
CA ILE A 186 -0.71 30.54 -5.27
C ILE A 186 -0.22 31.97 -5.07
N SER A 187 1.05 32.26 -5.32
CA SER A 187 1.69 33.52 -4.91
C SER A 187 0.97 34.78 -5.44
N MET A 188 0.45 34.75 -6.67
CA MET A 188 -0.36 35.84 -7.26
C MET A 188 -1.71 36.09 -6.56
N LYS A 189 -2.20 35.11 -5.79
CA LYS A 189 -3.50 35.19 -5.08
C LYS A 189 -3.36 35.76 -3.67
N LEU A 190 -2.12 35.86 -3.15
CA LEU A 190 -1.87 36.31 -1.78
C LEU A 190 -2.26 37.77 -1.53
N ALA A 191 -2.23 38.62 -2.56
CA ALA A 191 -2.57 40.04 -2.43
C ALA A 191 -4.04 40.28 -2.08
N SER A 192 -4.94 39.35 -2.44
CA SER A 192 -6.38 39.41 -2.17
C SER A 192 -6.82 38.48 -1.04
N ALA A 193 -5.87 37.90 -0.31
CA ALA A 193 -6.16 36.90 0.71
C ALA A 193 -6.77 37.51 1.99
N ASP A 194 -7.58 36.71 2.68
CA ASP A 194 -8.19 37.06 3.95
C ASP A 194 -7.30 36.59 5.11
N VAL A 195 -6.52 37.52 5.66
CA VAL A 195 -5.57 37.25 6.75
C VAL A 195 -6.25 36.71 8.01
N GLU A 196 -7.46 37.18 8.32
CA GLU A 196 -8.15 36.81 9.55
C GLU A 196 -8.71 35.38 9.46
N LYS A 197 -9.20 34.97 8.28
CA LYS A 197 -9.47 33.56 8.02
C LYS A 197 -8.21 32.71 8.10
N GLY A 198 -7.08 33.21 7.59
CA GLY A 198 -5.79 32.52 7.70
C GLY A 198 -5.37 32.26 9.13
N ARG A 199 -5.53 33.26 10.01
CA ARG A 199 -5.29 33.14 11.47
C ARG A 199 -6.19 32.08 12.10
N THR A 200 -7.45 32.04 11.69
CA THR A 200 -8.43 31.03 12.16
C THR A 200 -8.02 29.63 11.72
N THR A 201 -7.69 29.43 10.43
CA THR A 201 -7.18 28.16 9.89
C THR A 201 -5.92 27.71 10.62
N PHE A 202 -4.97 28.62 10.88
CA PHE A 202 -3.75 28.30 11.64
C PHE A 202 -4.09 27.78 13.04
N THR A 203 -4.97 28.49 13.76
CA THR A 203 -5.36 28.14 15.13
C THR A 203 -5.96 26.74 15.22
N HIS A 204 -6.80 26.37 14.25
CA HIS A 204 -7.50 25.08 14.26
C HIS A 204 -6.66 23.91 13.73
N LEU A 205 -5.86 24.13 12.68
CA LEU A 205 -5.18 23.04 11.97
C LEU A 205 -3.68 22.97 12.25
N CYS A 206 -3.01 24.11 12.44
CA CYS A 206 -1.56 24.18 12.47
C CYS A 206 -0.99 24.37 13.87
N ALA A 207 -1.69 25.07 14.77
CA ALA A 207 -1.17 25.45 16.08
C ALA A 207 -0.86 24.25 16.99
N GLY A 208 -1.48 23.08 16.77
CA GLY A 208 -1.12 21.85 17.48
C GLY A 208 0.27 21.32 17.12
N CYS A 209 0.73 21.56 15.89
CA CYS A 209 1.97 21.00 15.37
C CYS A 209 3.08 22.03 15.15
N HIS A 210 2.72 23.30 14.99
CA HIS A 210 3.62 24.38 14.64
C HIS A 210 3.61 25.49 15.67
N SER A 211 4.80 26.01 15.95
CA SER A 211 4.97 27.31 16.58
C SER A 211 4.93 28.40 15.52
N HIS A 212 4.67 29.63 15.94
CA HIS A 212 4.50 30.78 15.04
C HIS A 212 4.96 32.08 15.72
N GLU A 213 5.99 31.96 16.57
CA GLU A 213 6.61 33.05 17.31
C GLU A 213 8.14 32.94 17.14
N PRO A 214 8.93 34.03 17.24
CA PRO A 214 10.39 34.00 17.03
C PRO A 214 11.11 32.93 17.86
N GLU A 215 10.77 32.82 19.14
CA GLU A 215 11.36 31.88 20.10
C GLU A 215 10.39 30.74 20.44
N GLY A 216 9.41 30.48 19.58
CA GLY A 216 8.37 29.49 19.82
C GLY A 216 8.95 28.10 20.11
N GLU A 217 8.31 27.39 21.03
CA GLU A 217 8.73 26.05 21.46
C GLU A 217 8.88 25.08 20.28
N THR A 218 9.76 24.09 20.42
CA THR A 218 9.88 23.03 19.42
C THR A 218 8.66 22.11 19.54
N LYS A 219 7.80 22.13 18.53
CA LYS A 219 6.69 21.20 18.37
C LYS A 219 7.05 20.10 17.38
N THR A 220 6.08 19.24 17.05
CA THR A 220 6.25 18.14 16.10
C THR A 220 6.62 18.62 14.68
N GLY A 221 6.18 19.81 14.27
CA GLY A 221 6.51 20.44 13.00
C GLY A 221 7.45 21.63 13.15
N PRO A 222 8.06 22.12 12.05
CA PRO A 222 8.91 23.30 12.09
C PRO A 222 8.13 24.54 12.53
N ASN A 223 8.81 25.50 13.17
CA ASN A 223 8.25 26.81 13.49
C ASN A 223 7.95 27.55 12.18
N LEU A 224 6.75 28.09 12.03
CA LEU A 224 6.31 28.79 10.82
C LEU A 224 6.48 30.32 10.90
N TRP A 225 7.03 30.86 12.00
CA TRP A 225 7.48 32.25 12.09
C TRP A 225 8.55 32.56 11.04
N SER A 226 8.41 33.67 10.33
CA SER A 226 9.34 34.11 9.27
C SER A 226 9.79 32.96 8.34
N VAL A 227 8.86 32.05 8.00
CA VAL A 227 9.23 30.80 7.30
C VAL A 227 9.70 31.07 5.86
N VAL A 228 8.97 31.90 5.11
CA VAL A 228 9.35 32.26 3.73
C VAL A 228 10.57 33.17 3.77
N GLY A 229 11.61 32.81 3.03
CA GLY A 229 12.93 33.47 3.05
C GLY A 229 13.91 32.88 4.06
N ARG A 230 13.48 31.97 4.94
CA ARG A 230 14.39 31.25 5.85
C ARG A 230 14.99 30.03 5.15
N ASP A 231 16.23 29.69 5.48
CA ASP A 231 16.88 28.46 5.01
C ASP A 231 16.02 27.22 5.33
N LYS A 232 15.93 26.31 4.36
CA LYS A 232 15.22 25.04 4.53
C LYS A 232 15.97 24.18 5.55
N ALA A 233 15.20 23.43 6.35
CA ALA A 233 15.72 22.55 7.41
C ALA A 233 16.76 23.19 8.37
N SER A 234 16.60 24.46 8.73
CA SER A 234 17.64 25.24 9.45
C SER A 234 17.49 25.36 10.96
N MET A 235 16.39 24.90 11.56
CA MET A 235 16.17 25.07 13.00
C MET A 235 16.96 24.04 13.81
N ALA A 236 17.93 24.51 14.58
CA ALA A 236 18.89 23.66 15.32
C ALA A 236 18.25 22.62 16.25
N LYS A 237 17.08 22.90 16.83
CA LYS A 237 16.40 22.00 17.78
C LYS A 237 15.35 21.08 17.12
N MET A 238 15.20 21.15 15.80
CA MET A 238 14.18 20.38 15.08
C MET A 238 14.75 19.07 14.52
N SER A 239 14.01 17.99 14.70
CA SER A 239 14.34 16.72 14.07
C SER A 239 13.76 16.68 12.65
N TYR A 240 14.57 17.04 11.67
CA TYR A 240 14.17 16.97 10.27
C TYR A 240 14.17 15.53 9.73
N SER A 241 13.43 15.31 8.65
CA SER A 241 13.57 14.10 7.84
C SER A 241 14.76 14.24 6.90
N GLU A 242 15.33 13.12 6.45
CA GLU A 242 16.35 13.14 5.38
C GLU A 242 15.82 13.85 4.13
N ALA A 243 14.54 13.65 3.79
CA ALA A 243 13.90 14.29 2.65
C ALA A 243 13.93 15.83 2.75
N LEU A 244 13.63 16.38 3.93
CA LEU A 244 13.62 17.83 4.12
C LEU A 244 15.04 18.41 4.30
N LEU A 245 15.97 17.64 4.86
CA LEU A 245 17.40 18.00 4.93
C LEU A 245 18.05 18.08 3.54
N ALA A 246 17.57 17.29 2.59
CA ALA A 246 18.03 17.32 1.20
C ALA A 246 17.49 18.52 0.41
N TRP A 247 16.57 19.32 0.97
CA TRP A 247 16.08 20.51 0.30
C TRP A 247 17.08 21.67 0.45
N GLU A 248 17.55 22.19 -0.68
CA GLU A 248 18.49 23.31 -0.72
C GLU A 248 17.78 24.67 -0.82
N GLY A 249 18.47 25.72 -0.35
CA GLY A 249 18.04 27.11 -0.45
C GLY A 249 17.05 27.54 0.63
N VAL A 250 16.33 28.63 0.35
CA VAL A 250 15.34 29.23 1.25
C VAL A 250 13.92 28.83 0.87
N TRP A 251 13.02 28.82 1.84
CA TRP A 251 11.59 28.61 1.60
C TRP A 251 11.00 29.72 0.72
N THR A 252 10.34 29.33 -0.38
CA THR A 252 9.49 30.22 -1.17
C THR A 252 8.02 30.10 -0.76
N TYR A 253 7.16 31.00 -1.26
CA TYR A 253 5.70 30.84 -1.11
C TYR A 253 5.20 29.52 -1.71
N GLU A 254 5.79 29.07 -2.82
CA GLU A 254 5.37 27.84 -3.48
C GLU A 254 5.90 26.58 -2.77
N ASP A 255 7.10 26.64 -2.19
CA ASP A 255 7.57 25.58 -1.29
C ASP A 255 6.62 25.42 -0.11
N LEU A 256 6.23 26.53 0.53
CA LEU A 256 5.31 26.51 1.66
C LEU A 256 3.90 26.04 1.25
N ASN A 257 3.40 26.46 0.08
CA ASN A 257 2.15 25.99 -0.50
C ASN A 257 2.17 24.46 -0.72
N ARG A 258 3.24 23.96 -1.35
CA ARG A 258 3.43 22.52 -1.57
C ARG A 258 3.49 21.76 -0.26
N TYR A 259 4.22 22.26 0.71
CA TYR A 259 4.32 21.64 2.03
C TYR A 259 2.95 21.61 2.72
N LEU A 260 2.27 22.74 2.81
CA LEU A 260 0.97 22.85 3.48
C LEU A 260 -0.13 22.08 2.76
N PHE A 261 -0.09 21.88 1.43
CA PHE A 261 -1.08 21.07 0.70
C PHE A 261 -1.25 19.67 1.28
N GLY A 262 -0.14 19.06 1.68
CA GLY A 262 -0.12 17.71 2.22
C GLY A 262 1.33 17.26 2.34
N PRO A 263 1.99 17.48 3.49
CA PRO A 263 3.42 17.24 3.64
C PRO A 263 3.81 15.82 3.23
N MET A 264 3.00 14.84 3.66
CA MET A 264 3.13 13.45 3.23
C MET A 264 3.03 13.36 1.69
N LEU A 265 1.92 13.80 1.11
CA LEU A 265 1.60 13.64 -0.31
C LEU A 265 2.66 14.26 -1.23
N THR A 266 3.07 15.49 -0.93
CA THR A 266 3.93 16.28 -1.82
C THR A 266 5.41 16.11 -1.52
N THR A 267 5.75 15.65 -0.32
CA THR A 267 7.14 15.53 0.17
C THR A 267 7.31 14.22 0.96
N PRO A 268 7.27 13.05 0.29
CA PRO A 268 7.35 11.77 0.98
C PRO A 268 8.62 11.63 1.83
N GLY A 269 8.46 11.07 3.03
CA GLY A 269 9.57 10.89 3.97
C GLY A 269 9.66 11.96 5.05
N VAL A 270 8.87 13.03 4.99
CA VAL A 270 8.74 13.96 6.12
C VAL A 270 8.18 13.25 7.36
N LYS A 271 8.67 13.62 8.54
CA LYS A 271 8.20 13.08 9.83
C LYS A 271 6.78 13.55 10.22
N MET A 272 6.19 14.43 9.42
CA MET A 272 4.86 14.95 9.67
C MET A 272 3.80 14.03 9.08
N GLU A 273 3.09 13.30 9.95
CA GLU A 273 1.99 12.41 9.58
C GLU A 273 0.59 13.07 9.67
N ILE A 274 0.52 14.40 9.78
CA ILE A 274 -0.76 15.12 9.88
C ILE A 274 -1.36 15.47 8.52
N ALA A 275 -2.67 15.70 8.51
CA ALA A 275 -3.34 16.27 7.35
C ALA A 275 -2.77 17.66 7.06
N GLY A 276 -2.49 17.93 5.79
CA GLY A 276 -2.22 19.29 5.31
C GLY A 276 -3.50 20.13 5.27
N VAL A 277 -3.48 21.17 4.47
CA VAL A 277 -4.61 22.04 4.14
C VAL A 277 -4.87 21.87 2.64
N PRO A 278 -5.71 20.91 2.20
CA PRO A 278 -5.89 20.61 0.78
C PRO A 278 -6.72 21.65 0.02
N ASP A 279 -7.55 22.42 0.71
CA ASP A 279 -8.29 23.53 0.10
C ASP A 279 -7.34 24.70 -0.25
N GLU A 280 -7.43 25.18 -1.49
CA GLU A 280 -6.54 26.24 -1.97
C GLU A 280 -6.84 27.59 -1.32
N THR A 281 -8.12 27.92 -1.11
CA THR A 281 -8.52 29.21 -0.53
C THR A 281 -8.06 29.31 0.92
N GLU A 282 -8.23 28.23 1.70
CA GLU A 282 -7.71 28.13 3.05
C GLU A 282 -6.18 28.25 3.09
N ARG A 283 -5.46 27.58 2.17
CA ARG A 283 -4.00 27.72 2.07
C ARG A 283 -3.55 29.14 1.74
N VAL A 284 -4.21 29.80 0.79
CA VAL A 284 -3.91 31.18 0.39
C VAL A 284 -4.05 32.11 1.60
N ASN A 285 -5.16 32.00 2.33
CA ASN A 285 -5.42 32.78 3.53
C ASN A 285 -4.39 32.48 4.64
N LEU A 286 -4.12 31.19 4.88
CA LEU A 286 -3.14 30.75 5.88
C LEU A 286 -1.73 31.29 5.58
N ILE A 287 -1.28 31.21 4.33
CA ILE A 287 0.04 31.71 3.94
C ILE A 287 0.11 33.24 4.02
N ALA A 288 -0.99 33.94 3.71
CA ALA A 288 -1.07 35.38 3.91
C ALA A 288 -0.99 35.76 5.40
N TYR A 289 -1.62 35.00 6.29
CA TYR A 289 -1.44 35.16 7.73
C TYR A 289 0.00 34.86 8.19
N LEU A 290 0.60 33.75 7.77
CA LEU A 290 1.99 33.43 8.12
C LEU A 290 2.96 34.52 7.63
N ARG A 291 2.65 35.20 6.52
CA ARG A 291 3.41 36.36 6.04
C ARG A 291 3.34 37.55 7.01
N THR A 292 2.22 37.78 7.70
CA THR A 292 2.14 38.86 8.71
C THR A 292 2.97 38.57 9.96
N LEU A 293 3.38 37.32 10.15
CA LEU A 293 4.27 36.85 11.23
C LEU A 293 5.76 36.89 10.82
N SER A 294 6.09 37.64 9.77
CA SER A 294 7.46 37.71 9.27
C SER A 294 8.09 39.06 9.63
N ASP A 295 9.29 39.04 10.21
CA ASP A 295 10.04 40.27 10.51
C ASP A 295 10.46 41.02 9.24
N LYS A 296 10.74 40.25 8.18
CA LYS A 296 11.14 40.75 6.85
C LYS A 296 10.31 40.05 5.78
N PRO A 297 9.02 40.38 5.63
CA PRO A 297 8.14 39.67 4.71
C PRO A 297 8.64 39.84 3.28
N ILE A 298 8.81 38.73 2.57
CA ILE A 298 9.14 38.75 1.14
C ILE A 298 8.02 39.53 0.40
N PRO A 299 8.37 40.38 -0.59
CA PRO A 299 7.37 41.05 -1.42
C PRO A 299 6.47 40.03 -2.11
N LEU A 300 5.19 40.37 -2.23
CA LEU A 300 4.31 39.61 -3.10
C LEU A 300 4.69 39.90 -4.57
N PRO A 301 4.59 38.90 -5.46
CA PRO A 301 4.87 39.08 -6.88
C PRO A 301 3.86 40.00 -7.57
#